data_AF-A0A5P8E7R9-F1
#
_entry.id   AF-A0A5P8E7R9-F1
#
_cell.length_a   1.000
_cell.length_b   1.000
_cell.length_c   1.000
_cell.angle_alpha   90.00
_cell.angle_beta   90.00
_cell.angle_gamma   90.00
#
_symmetry.space_group_name_H-M   'P 1'
#
loop_
_entity.id
_entity.type
_entity.pdbx_description
1 polymer ?
#
loop_
_entity_poly.entity_id
_entity_poly.type
_entity_poly.pdbx_seq_one_letter_code
_entity_poly.pdbx_strand_id
1 'polypeptide(L)'
;MKIKVIFSDGSRRVLKSPSELQKIDKNREAKFVMDNGEVYTGYSDGDVDEEDDFCIMGTIHGIGLPFNRLLGWCYTTNKKI
;
A
#
# COMPACT_ATOMS: atom_id res chain seq x y z
N MET A 1 16.35 -4.52 -2.50
CA MET A 1 16.33 -4.23 -1.04
C MET A 1 15.05 -4.82 -0.44
N LYS A 2 15.08 -5.38 0.78
CA LYS A 2 13.88 -5.91 1.47
C LYS A 2 13.59 -5.07 2.70
N ILE A 3 12.43 -4.42 2.76
CA ILE A 3 12.01 -3.62 3.91
C ILE A 3 11.14 -4.50 4.83
N LYS A 4 11.54 -4.60 6.10
CA LYS A 4 10.76 -5.25 7.16
C LYS A 4 10.17 -4.17 8.06
N VAL A 5 8.86 -4.21 8.27
CA VAL A 5 8.15 -3.27 9.14
C VAL A 5 7.50 -3.98 10.32
N ILE A 6 7.38 -3.25 11.42
CA ILE A 6 6.60 -3.61 12.61
C ILE A 6 5.54 -2.53 12.74
N PHE A 7 4.27 -2.90 12.60
CA PHE A 7 3.15 -1.97 12.76
C PHE A 7 2.83 -1.76 14.24
N SER A 8 2.06 -0.70 14.55
CA SER A 8 1.64 -0.37 15.91
C SER A 8 0.78 -1.47 16.57
N ASP A 9 0.09 -2.28 15.77
CA ASP A 9 -0.64 -3.48 16.22
C ASP A 9 0.30 -4.68 16.55
N GLY A 10 1.62 -4.48 16.48
CA GLY A 10 2.64 -5.50 16.69
C GLY A 10 2.86 -6.44 15.51
N SER A 11 2.08 -6.32 14.44
CA SER A 11 2.21 -7.20 13.28
C SER A 11 3.49 -6.90 12.48
N ARG A 12 4.12 -7.97 11.99
CA ARG A 12 5.39 -7.90 11.25
C ARG A 12 5.15 -8.28 9.79
N ARG A 13 5.63 -7.46 8.86
CA ARG A 13 5.49 -7.72 7.42
C ARG A 13 6.79 -7.41 6.67
N VAL A 14 6.98 -8.10 5.56
CA VAL A 14 7.95 -7.72 4.53
C VAL A 14 7.18 -6.99 3.45
N LEU A 15 7.59 -5.77 3.14
CA LEU A 15 6.96 -4.99 2.09
C LEU A 15 7.39 -5.51 0.72
N LYS A 16 6.42 -5.57 -0.19
CA LYS A 16 6.65 -5.64 -1.63
C LYS A 16 7.19 -4.29 -2.11
N SER A 17 8.03 -4.34 -3.13
CA SER A 17 8.63 -3.13 -3.68
C SER A 17 7.58 -2.24 -4.36
N PRO A 18 7.79 -0.91 -4.43
CA PRO A 18 6.93 -0.02 -5.20
C PRO A 18 6.79 -0.46 -6.66
N SER A 19 7.87 -0.94 -7.29
CA SER A 19 7.85 -1.49 -8.66
C SER A 19 6.95 -2.71 -8.87
N GLU A 20 6.52 -3.38 -7.80
CA GLU A 20 5.55 -4.47 -7.87
C GLU A 20 4.11 -4.01 -7.74
N LEU A 21 3.83 -2.71 -7.55
CA LEU A 21 2.49 -2.17 -7.36
C LEU A 21 1.54 -2.55 -8.51
N GLN A 22 2.01 -2.48 -9.76
CA GLN A 22 1.28 -2.95 -10.96
C GLN A 22 0.81 -4.42 -10.91
N LYS A 23 1.32 -5.23 -9.97
CA LYS A 23 0.94 -6.65 -9.77
C LYS A 23 -0.03 -6.83 -8.61
N ILE A 24 -0.53 -5.74 -8.03
CA ILE A 24 -1.49 -5.78 -6.94
C ILE A 24 -2.82 -6.38 -7.43
N ASP A 25 -3.46 -7.15 -6.56
CA ASP A 25 -4.83 -7.60 -6.78
C ASP A 25 -5.77 -6.51 -6.30
N LYS A 26 -6.43 -5.83 -7.25
CA LYS A 26 -7.37 -4.75 -6.98
C LYS A 26 -8.55 -5.14 -6.08
N ASN A 27 -8.83 -6.43 -5.94
CA ASN A 27 -9.92 -6.93 -5.10
C ASN A 27 -9.45 -7.28 -3.67
N ARG A 28 -8.16 -7.09 -3.36
CA ARG A 28 -7.58 -7.45 -2.07
C ARG A 28 -7.02 -6.23 -1.35
N GLU A 29 -7.52 -5.99 -0.16
CA GLU A 29 -7.09 -4.87 0.68
C GLU A 29 -5.60 -4.97 1.03
N ALA A 30 -4.92 -3.83 0.95
CA ALA A 30 -3.50 -3.69 1.22
C ALA A 30 -3.22 -2.48 2.12
N LYS A 31 -2.05 -2.55 2.77
CA LYS A 31 -1.40 -1.44 3.48
C LYS A 31 -0.29 -0.88 2.59
N PHE A 32 -0.26 0.45 2.45
CA PHE A 32 0.73 1.21 1.70
C PHE A 32 1.52 2.06 2.70
N VAL A 33 2.84 1.88 2.73
CA VAL A 33 3.72 2.54 3.71
C VAL A 33 4.50 3.63 3.00
N MET A 34 4.34 4.86 3.46
CA MET A 34 4.97 6.04 2.87
C MET A 34 6.30 6.37 3.56
N ASP A 35 7.13 7.17 2.91
CA ASP A 35 8.48 7.57 3.37
C ASP A 35 8.49 8.38 4.67
N ASN A 36 7.38 9.07 4.96
CA ASN A 36 7.13 9.80 6.20
C ASN A 36 6.60 8.90 7.35
N GLY A 37 6.46 7.59 7.11
CA GLY A 37 5.96 6.63 8.09
C GLY A 37 4.44 6.50 8.17
N GLU A 38 3.69 7.28 7.39
CA GLU A 38 2.24 7.14 7.29
C GLU A 38 1.87 5.81 6.61
N VAL A 39 0.74 5.25 7.03
CA VAL A 39 0.22 3.98 6.52
C VAL A 39 -1.22 4.16 6.07
N TYR A 40 -1.44 3.98 4.78
CA TYR A 40 -2.77 4.00 4.18
C TYR A 40 -3.26 2.57 3.96
N THR A 41 -4.56 2.34 4.15
CA THR A 41 -5.17 1.02 3.94
C THR A 41 -6.33 1.15 2.98
N GLY A 42 -6.40 0.25 1.99
CA GLY A 42 -7.46 0.22 1.00
C GLY A 42 -7.11 -0.66 -0.19
N TYR A 43 -7.72 -0.36 -1.33
CA TYR A 43 -7.58 -1.10 -2.58
C TYR A 43 -6.89 -0.22 -3.62
N SER A 44 -6.04 -0.79 -4.47
CA SER A 44 -5.45 -0.07 -5.59
C SER A 44 -5.51 -0.96 -6.82
N ASP A 45 -5.72 -0.38 -8.00
CA ASP A 45 -5.56 -1.07 -9.28
C ASP A 45 -4.10 -1.19 -9.71
N GLY A 46 -3.21 -0.45 -9.04
CA GLY A 46 -1.78 -0.49 -9.24
C GLY A 46 -1.29 0.40 -10.38
N ASP A 47 -2.17 1.19 -10.98
CA ASP A 47 -1.80 2.19 -11.97
C ASP A 47 -1.17 3.41 -11.28
N VAL A 48 -0.14 3.94 -11.94
CA VAL A 48 0.52 5.21 -11.58
C VAL A 48 0.28 6.16 -12.75
N ASP A 49 -0.31 7.31 -12.46
CA ASP A 49 -0.69 8.28 -13.49
C ASP A 49 0.48 9.16 -13.96
N GLU A 50 0.20 10.12 -14.84
CA GLU A 50 1.20 11.03 -15.41
C GLU A 50 1.81 12.00 -14.39
N GLU A 51 1.16 12.18 -13.23
CA GLU A 51 1.63 13.02 -12.12
C GLU A 51 2.46 12.22 -11.10
N ASP A 52 2.74 10.94 -11.38
CA ASP A 52 3.41 9.99 -10.49
C ASP A 52 2.58 9.68 -9.24
N ASP A 53 1.25 9.74 -9.33
CA ASP A 53 0.33 9.39 -8.25
C ASP A 53 -0.30 8.00 -8.47
N PHE A 54 -0.55 7.28 -7.39
CA PHE A 54 -1.34 6.04 -7.38
C PHE A 54 -2.59 6.22 -6.52
N CYS A 55 -3.68 5.56 -6.92
CA CYS A 55 -4.95 5.67 -6.21
C CYS A 55 -5.14 4.57 -5.16
N ILE A 56 -5.67 4.97 -4.00
CA ILE A 56 -6.24 4.09 -2.97
C ILE A 56 -7.75 4.33 -2.89
N MET A 57 -8.51 3.26 -3.08
CA MET A 57 -9.97 3.19 -3.02
C MET A 57 -10.42 2.46 -1.74
N GLY A 58 -11.68 2.63 -1.35
CA GLY A 58 -12.26 2.01 -0.13
C GLY A 58 -12.33 2.94 1.08
N THR A 59 -11.79 4.15 0.97
CA THR A 59 -12.09 5.30 1.84
C THR A 59 -13.33 6.05 1.34
N ILE A 60 -13.93 6.95 2.14
CA ILE A 60 -15.17 7.70 1.79
C ILE A 60 -15.04 8.43 0.44
N HIS A 61 -13.85 8.94 0.15
CA HIS A 61 -13.42 9.41 -1.16
C HIS A 61 -12.12 8.68 -1.51
N GLY A 62 -11.92 8.27 -2.76
CA GLY A 62 -10.62 7.75 -3.21
C GLY A 62 -9.52 8.79 -2.98
N ILE A 63 -8.32 8.33 -2.68
CA ILE A 63 -7.17 9.17 -2.36
C ILE A 63 -6.07 8.90 -3.38
N GLY A 64 -5.57 9.95 -4.04
CA GLY A 64 -4.32 9.91 -4.81
C GLY A 64 -3.13 10.13 -3.87
N LEU A 65 -2.08 9.34 -4.02
CA LEU A 65 -0.85 9.45 -3.25
C LEU A 65 0.38 9.40 -4.16
N PRO A 66 1.46 10.12 -3.82
CA PRO A 66 2.66 10.17 -4.63
C PRO A 66 3.43 8.85 -4.58
N PHE A 67 3.60 8.23 -5.73
CA PHE A 67 4.29 6.94 -5.91
C PHE A 67 5.76 7.02 -5.53
N ASN A 68 6.46 8.11 -5.83
CA ASN A 68 7.84 8.33 -5.40
C ASN A 68 8.04 8.34 -3.87
N ARG A 69 6.98 8.50 -3.07
CA ARG A 69 7.02 8.44 -1.61
C ARG A 69 6.61 7.08 -1.05
N LEU A 70 6.17 6.14 -1.89
CA LEU A 70 5.83 4.79 -1.46
C LEU A 70 7.11 4.02 -1.11
N LEU A 71 7.30 3.64 0.16
CA LEU A 71 8.38 2.74 0.56
C LEU A 71 8.09 1.30 0.14
N GLY A 72 6.82 0.92 0.16
CA GLY A 72 6.35 -0.40 -0.26
C GLY A 72 4.97 -0.73 0.31
N TRP A 73 4.49 -1.92 0.00
CA TRP A 73 3.12 -2.32 0.31
C TRP A 73 3.01 -3.78 0.73
N CYS A 74 1.94 -4.15 1.42
CA CYS A 74 1.62 -5.53 1.74
C CYS A 74 0.12 -5.73 1.93
N TYR A 75 -0.41 -6.90 1.59
CA TYR A 75 -1.81 -7.20 1.85
C TYR A 75 -2.14 -7.21 3.34
N THR A 76 -3.36 -6.79 3.68
CA THR A 76 -3.90 -7.03 5.01
C THR A 76 -4.07 -8.54 5.21
N THR A 77 -3.88 -8.99 6.45
CA THR A 77 -4.26 -10.35 6.83
C THR A 77 -5.75 -10.33 7.13
N ASN A 78 -6.55 -10.94 6.26
CA ASN A 78 -7.91 -11.31 6.58
C ASN A 78 -7.86 -12.29 7.76
N LYS A 79 -7.98 -11.81 9.00
CA LYS A 79 -8.45 -12.68 10.07
C LYS A 79 -9.92 -12.91 9.78
N LYS A 80 -10.26 -14.07 9.21
CA LYS A 80 -11.59 -14.64 9.48
C LYS A 80 -11.59 -14.91 10.98
N ILE A 81 -12.32 -14.08 11.73
CA ILE A 81 -12.73 -14.39 13.10
C ILE A 81 -13.86 -15.40 12.98
#